data_AF-A0A3D1U1M7-F1
#
_entry.id   AF-A0A3D1U1M7-F1
#
_cell.length_a   1.000
_cell.length_b   1.000
_cell.length_c   1.000
_cell.angle_alpha   90.00
_cell.angle_beta   90.00
_cell.angle_gamma   90.00
#
_symmetry.space_group_name_H-M   'P 1'
#
loop_
_entity.id
_entity.type
_entity.pdbx_description
1 polymer ?
#
loop_
_entity_poly.entity_id
_entity_poly.type
_entity_poly.pdbx_seq_one_letter_code
_entity_poly.pdbx_strand_id
1 'polypeptide(L)'
;MPLDTAMHQMSIEQMELPLAERGAAPAGQCSGEAVSAARGDERSGLDDRLLMERVVEAGNLVRALKRVQRNKGSPGVDGRTVIALPAYLKAHWPAIRERLLTGRYQPTVVLRVELEKPGGGVRLLGIPTVLDRFIQQAVLQVLQPTIDPTF
;
A
#
# COMPACT_ATOMS: atom_id res chain seq x y z
N MET A 1 -38.92 47.72 12.57
CA MET A 1 -37.80 47.34 11.70
C MET A 1 -38.02 45.90 11.27
N PRO A 2 -37.91 45.58 9.96
CA PRO A 2 -38.44 44.39 9.28
C PRO A 2 -37.37 43.27 9.23
N LEU A 3 -37.61 42.05 8.73
CA LEU A 3 -37.53 41.72 7.30
C LEU A 3 -38.08 40.31 6.99
N ASP A 4 -38.75 40.28 5.84
CA ASP A 4 -39.21 39.18 5.00
C ASP A 4 -38.35 37.92 4.95
N THR A 5 -39.00 36.77 4.72
CA THR A 5 -38.80 35.91 3.53
C THR A 5 -39.71 34.68 3.63
N ALA A 6 -40.81 34.67 2.87
CA ALA A 6 -41.57 33.46 2.54
C ALA A 6 -41.79 33.46 1.02
N MET A 7 -41.02 32.61 0.33
CA MET A 7 -41.13 32.40 -1.11
C MET A 7 -41.31 30.91 -1.39
N HIS A 8 -42.49 30.63 -1.94
CA HIS A 8 -42.75 29.69 -3.03
C HIS A 8 -42.58 28.18 -2.83
N GLN A 9 -43.76 27.58 -2.73
CA GLN A 9 -44.16 26.25 -3.15
C GLN A 9 -44.03 26.11 -4.67
N MET A 10 -43.39 25.04 -5.14
CA MET A 10 -43.42 24.59 -6.53
C MET A 10 -43.54 23.05 -6.55
N SER A 11 -44.71 22.58 -6.96
CA SER A 11 -44.94 21.21 -7.42
C SER A 11 -44.21 21.00 -8.73
N ILE A 12 -43.48 19.89 -8.87
CA ILE A 12 -43.02 19.41 -10.18
C ILE A 12 -43.47 17.96 -10.30
N GLU A 13 -44.61 17.81 -10.96
CA GLU A 13 -45.00 16.63 -11.70
C GLU A 13 -44.09 16.45 -12.92
N GLN A 14 -43.91 15.17 -13.30
CA GLN A 14 -43.55 14.69 -14.65
C GLN A 14 -42.10 14.84 -15.12
N MET A 15 -41.38 13.72 -15.12
CA MET A 15 -40.87 13.15 -16.38
C MET A 15 -40.51 11.67 -16.16
N GLU A 16 -41.34 10.80 -16.71
CA GLU A 16 -41.04 9.39 -16.92
C GLU A 16 -39.82 9.24 -17.83
N LEU A 17 -38.89 8.35 -17.46
CA LEU A 17 -37.83 7.87 -18.34
C LEU A 17 -38.28 6.54 -18.95
N PRO A 18 -38.28 6.40 -20.30
CA PRO A 18 -38.76 5.19 -20.95
C PRO A 18 -37.76 4.05 -20.77
N LEU A 19 -38.25 2.90 -20.27
CA LEU A 19 -37.56 1.61 -20.34
C LEU A 19 -37.46 1.18 -21.81
N ALA A 20 -36.31 1.45 -22.42
CA ALA A 20 -35.95 0.90 -23.72
C ALA A 20 -35.48 -0.55 -23.56
N GLU A 21 -36.27 -1.46 -24.12
CA GLU A 21 -35.96 -2.85 -24.39
C GLU A 21 -34.70 -3.01 -25.27
N ARG A 22 -33.84 -3.95 -24.84
CA ARG A 22 -33.11 -4.95 -25.65
C ARG A 22 -32.20 -4.47 -26.80
N GLY A 23 -30.90 -4.74 -26.64
CA GLY A 23 -29.93 -4.80 -27.74
C GLY A 23 -28.75 -5.71 -27.37
N ALA A 24 -28.63 -6.85 -28.05
CA ALA A 24 -27.68 -7.93 -27.78
C ALA A 24 -26.21 -7.52 -28.03
N ALA A 25 -25.30 -7.99 -27.17
CA ALA A 25 -23.87 -7.84 -27.34
C ALA A 25 -23.34 -8.77 -28.45
N PRO A 26 -22.61 -8.25 -29.47
CA PRO A 26 -21.97 -9.12 -30.46
C PRO A 26 -20.71 -9.74 -29.86
N ALA A 27 -20.61 -11.06 -29.98
CA ALA A 27 -19.37 -11.81 -29.77
C ALA A 27 -18.35 -11.42 -30.84
N GLY A 28 -17.40 -10.55 -30.47
CA GLY A 28 -16.32 -10.09 -31.33
C GLY A 28 -14.97 -10.60 -30.82
N GLN A 29 -14.53 -11.69 -31.44
CA GLN A 29 -13.16 -12.18 -31.63
C GLN A 29 -12.10 -11.90 -30.54
N CYS A 30 -11.78 -13.01 -29.85
CA CYS A 30 -10.47 -13.36 -29.37
C CYS A 30 -9.41 -13.19 -30.47
N SER A 31 -8.59 -12.15 -30.36
CA SER A 31 -7.20 -12.14 -30.85
C SER A 31 -6.45 -10.99 -30.21
N GLY A 32 -5.84 -11.27 -29.06
CA GLY A 32 -4.70 -10.51 -28.57
C GLY A 32 -3.55 -11.48 -28.54
N GLU A 33 -2.86 -11.64 -29.67
CA GLU A 33 -1.57 -12.31 -29.70
C GLU A 33 -0.70 -11.73 -28.58
N ALA A 34 -0.30 -12.59 -27.65
CA ALA A 34 0.75 -12.24 -26.71
C ALA A 34 1.99 -11.98 -27.55
N VAL A 35 2.36 -10.70 -27.71
CA VAL A 35 3.66 -10.32 -28.27
C VAL A 35 4.69 -11.05 -27.42
N SER A 36 5.29 -12.07 -28.03
CA SER A 36 6.31 -12.91 -27.43
C SER A 36 7.29 -12.01 -26.72
N ALA A 37 7.31 -12.07 -25.38
CA ALA A 37 8.23 -11.30 -24.56
C ALA A 37 9.63 -11.55 -25.11
N ALA A 38 10.17 -10.55 -25.80
CA ALA A 38 11.55 -10.59 -26.23
C ALA A 38 12.37 -10.94 -24.99
N ARG A 39 13.20 -11.97 -25.12
CA ARG A 39 14.26 -12.28 -24.16
C ARG A 39 15.15 -11.04 -24.09
N GLY A 40 14.81 -10.11 -23.20
CA GLY A 40 15.71 -9.09 -22.70
C GLY A 40 16.63 -9.76 -21.71
N ASP A 41 17.55 -10.56 -22.22
CA ASP A 41 18.64 -11.15 -21.46
C ASP A 41 19.76 -10.11 -21.36
N GLU A 42 19.51 -9.07 -20.58
CA GLU A 42 20.50 -8.11 -20.07
C GLU A 42 20.11 -7.74 -18.62
N ARG A 43 19.58 -8.70 -17.84
CA ARG A 43 19.39 -8.49 -16.41
C ARG A 43 20.75 -8.62 -15.76
N SER A 44 21.31 -7.49 -15.31
CA SER A 44 22.50 -7.41 -14.46
C SER A 44 22.33 -8.32 -13.23
N GLY A 45 22.63 -9.61 -13.36
CA GLY A 45 22.55 -10.58 -12.26
C GLY A 45 23.58 -10.33 -11.16
N LEU A 46 24.46 -9.35 -11.37
CA LEU A 46 25.42 -8.84 -10.40
C LEU A 46 24.77 -7.90 -9.38
N ASP A 47 23.69 -7.19 -9.73
CA ASP A 47 22.97 -6.27 -8.83
C ASP A 47 22.03 -6.98 -7.85
N ASP A 48 21.51 -8.15 -8.21
CA ASP A 48 20.57 -8.92 -7.39
C ASP A 48 21.20 -9.39 -6.06
N ARG A 49 22.51 -9.68 -6.09
CA ARG A 49 23.27 -10.08 -4.90
C ARG A 49 23.47 -8.96 -3.88
N LEU A 50 23.33 -7.70 -4.29
CA LEU A 50 23.52 -6.52 -3.44
C LEU A 50 22.19 -5.86 -3.01
N LEU A 51 21.05 -6.51 -3.28
CA LEU A 51 19.74 -5.93 -2.98
C LEU A 51 19.55 -5.68 -1.48
N MET A 52 19.97 -6.60 -0.62
CA MET A 52 19.81 -6.42 0.82
C MET A 52 20.72 -5.29 1.35
N GLU A 53 21.91 -5.13 0.78
CA GLU A 53 22.86 -4.06 1.06
C GLU A 53 22.24 -2.70 0.72
N ARG A 54 21.55 -2.61 -0.42
CA ARG A 54 20.77 -1.42 -0.82
C ARG A 54 19.58 -1.18 0.12
N VAL A 55 18.91 -2.23 0.59
CA VAL A 55 17.80 -2.12 1.55
C VAL A 55 18.27 -1.48 2.86
N VAL A 56 19.44 -1.90 3.37
CA VAL A 56 20.00 -1.40 4.63
C VAL A 56 20.87 -0.14 4.47
N GLU A 57 20.88 0.48 3.28
CA GLU A 57 21.59 1.73 3.03
C GLU A 57 20.98 2.88 3.85
N ALA A 58 21.82 3.68 4.50
CA ALA A 58 21.37 4.78 5.38
C ALA A 58 20.39 5.74 4.68
N GLY A 59 20.66 6.13 3.42
CA GLY A 59 19.77 7.00 2.66
C GLY A 59 18.38 6.38 2.44
N ASN A 60 18.33 5.08 2.15
CA ASN A 60 17.09 4.33 1.98
C ASN A 60 16.29 4.26 3.30
N LEU A 61 16.96 3.93 4.40
CA LEU A 61 16.33 3.82 5.71
C LEU A 61 15.73 5.16 6.17
N VAL A 62 16.42 6.28 5.94
CA VAL A 62 15.87 7.62 6.27
C VAL A 62 14.57 7.88 5.50
N ARG A 63 14.52 7.54 4.20
CA ARG A 63 13.29 7.66 3.40
C ARG A 63 12.19 6.74 3.89
N ALA A 64 12.51 5.48 4.21
CA ALA A 64 11.58 4.51 4.76
C ALA A 64 10.98 4.99 6.09
N LEU A 65 11.80 5.50 7.01
CA LEU A 65 11.36 6.04 8.30
C LEU A 65 10.39 7.20 8.11
N LYS A 66 10.72 8.17 7.25
CA LYS A 66 9.85 9.31 6.94
C LYS A 66 8.50 8.87 6.35
N ARG A 67 8.51 7.86 5.47
CA ARG A 67 7.28 7.32 4.86
C ARG A 67 6.38 6.65 5.91
N VAL A 68 6.96 5.82 6.80
CA VAL A 68 6.20 5.17 7.88
C VAL A 68 5.63 6.20 8.87
N GLN A 69 6.41 7.23 9.21
CA GLN A 69 5.96 8.35 10.03
C GLN A 69 4.78 9.10 9.40
N ARG A 70 4.84 9.38 8.10
CA ARG A 70 3.73 10.03 7.38
C ARG A 70 2.46 9.18 7.35
N ASN A 71 2.57 7.86 7.26
CA ASN A 71 1.41 6.97 7.19
C ASN A 71 0.64 6.86 8.52
N LYS A 72 1.23 7.27 9.66
CA LYS A 72 0.58 7.35 10.99
C LYS A 72 -0.20 6.09 11.43
N GLY A 73 0.18 4.92 10.94
CA GLY A 73 -0.54 3.68 11.22
C GLY A 73 -0.49 3.25 12.69
N SER A 74 -1.53 2.54 13.14
CA SER A 74 -1.66 1.99 14.50
C SER A 74 -0.46 1.12 14.90
N PRO A 75 -0.19 0.99 16.22
CA PRO A 75 0.82 0.06 16.71
C PRO A 75 0.49 -1.39 16.34
N GLY A 76 1.51 -2.23 16.24
CA GLY A 76 1.33 -3.67 16.07
C GLY A 76 1.11 -4.36 17.42
N VAL A 77 1.33 -5.68 17.44
CA VAL A 77 1.19 -6.50 18.66
C VAL A 77 2.12 -6.09 19.80
N ASP A 78 3.24 -5.42 19.47
CA ASP A 78 4.23 -4.92 20.43
C ASP A 78 3.85 -3.57 21.07
N GLY A 79 2.73 -2.97 20.65
CA GLY A 79 2.23 -1.70 21.20
C GLY A 79 3.09 -0.47 20.88
N ARG A 80 4.20 -0.64 20.15
CA ARG A 80 5.13 0.48 19.87
C ARG A 80 4.53 1.42 18.84
N THR A 81 4.61 2.72 19.13
CA THR A 81 4.14 3.76 18.23
C THR A 81 5.23 4.19 17.25
N VAL A 82 4.82 4.85 16.17
CA VAL A 82 5.74 5.36 15.15
C VAL A 82 6.70 6.43 15.69
N ILE A 83 6.31 7.12 16.76
CA ILE A 83 7.13 8.13 17.44
C ILE A 83 8.29 7.48 18.21
N ALA A 84 8.09 6.28 18.77
CA ALA A 84 9.11 5.56 19.53
C ALA A 84 10.16 4.85 18.64
N LEU A 85 9.84 4.62 17.36
CA LEU A 85 10.71 3.88 16.43
C LEU A 85 12.13 4.44 16.31
N PRO A 86 12.38 5.76 16.16
CA PRO A 86 13.74 6.28 15.99
C PRO A 86 14.65 6.00 17.19
N ALA A 87 14.12 6.10 18.42
CA ALA A 87 14.88 5.79 19.63
C ALA A 87 15.21 4.29 19.69
N TYR A 88 14.24 3.44 19.34
CA TYR A 88 14.46 1.99 19.27
C TYR A 88 15.54 1.61 18.25
N LEU A 89 15.48 2.18 17.04
CA LEU A 89 16.47 1.95 15.99
C LEU A 89 17.86 2.38 16.44
N LYS A 90 18.03 3.54 17.09
CA LYS A 90 19.34 3.98 17.60
C LYS A 90 20.00 2.94 18.51
N ALA A 91 19.21 2.26 19.35
CA ALA A 91 19.73 1.26 20.28
C ALA A 91 19.92 -0.14 19.65
N HIS A 92 19.08 -0.55 18.68
CA HIS A 92 19.02 -1.95 18.23
C HIS A 92 19.42 -2.15 16.76
N TRP A 93 19.67 -1.07 16.00
CA TRP A 93 19.92 -1.14 14.57
C TRP A 93 21.10 -2.04 14.16
N PRO A 94 22.27 -2.03 14.83
CA PRO A 94 23.38 -2.90 14.44
C PRO A 94 22.99 -4.38 14.38
N ALA A 95 22.29 -4.87 15.40
CA ALA A 95 21.83 -6.26 15.46
C ALA A 95 20.73 -6.56 14.43
N ILE A 96 19.81 -5.62 14.21
CA ILE A 96 18.75 -5.77 13.19
C ILE A 96 19.37 -5.84 11.79
N ARG A 97 20.32 -4.96 11.48
CA ARG A 97 21.04 -4.91 10.21
C ARG A 97 21.79 -6.21 9.95
N GLU A 98 22.53 -6.73 10.93
CA GLU A 98 23.23 -8.00 10.81
C GLU A 98 22.25 -9.15 10.52
N ARG A 99 21.12 -9.21 11.24
CA ARG A 99 20.09 -10.22 11.00
C ARG A 99 19.48 -10.12 9.60
N LEU A 100 19.29 -8.91 9.07
CA LEU A 100 18.80 -8.71 7.70
C LEU A 100 19.81 -9.21 6.66
N LEU A 101 21.07 -8.83 6.80
CA LEU A 101 22.14 -9.24 5.87
C LEU A 101 22.43 -10.74 5.91
N THR A 102 22.31 -11.36 7.08
CA THR A 102 22.52 -12.81 7.25
C THR A 102 21.27 -13.65 6.95
N GLY A 103 20.13 -13.02 6.61
CA GLY A 103 18.87 -13.70 6.37
C GLY A 103 18.21 -14.31 7.62
N ARG A 104 18.64 -13.91 8.83
CA ARG A 104 18.14 -14.40 10.13
C ARG A 104 17.09 -13.47 10.77
N TYR A 105 16.68 -12.43 10.06
CA TYR A 105 15.59 -11.57 10.52
C TYR A 105 14.27 -12.33 10.46
N GLN A 106 13.56 -12.38 11.57
CA GLN A 106 12.23 -12.97 11.66
C GLN A 106 11.24 -11.86 12.01
N PRO A 107 10.30 -11.52 11.11
CA PRO A 107 9.26 -10.55 11.39
C PRO A 107 8.38 -11.00 12.54
N THR A 108 7.79 -10.04 13.25
CA THR A 108 6.86 -10.33 14.34
C THR A 108 5.49 -10.70 13.77
N VAL A 109 4.72 -11.47 14.54
CA VAL A 109 3.33 -11.78 14.20
C VAL A 109 2.49 -10.51 14.01
N VAL A 110 1.56 -10.54 13.05
CA VAL A 110 0.69 -9.40 12.74
C VAL A 110 -0.50 -9.34 13.70
N LEU A 111 -0.87 -8.14 14.14
CA LEU A 111 -2.06 -7.91 14.95
C LEU A 111 -3.31 -8.00 14.06
N ARG A 112 -4.28 -8.83 14.44
CA ARG A 112 -5.56 -8.95 13.73
C ARG A 112 -6.54 -7.90 14.25
N VAL A 113 -7.10 -7.11 13.35
CA VAL A 113 -8.14 -6.12 13.66
C VAL A 113 -9.33 -6.35 12.75
N GLU A 114 -10.51 -6.40 13.33
CA GLU A 114 -11.78 -6.49 12.61
C GLU A 114 -12.29 -5.07 12.33
N LEU A 115 -12.54 -4.75 11.06
CA LEU A 115 -13.22 -3.52 10.67
C LEU A 115 -14.53 -3.83 9.96
N GLU A 116 -15.59 -3.16 10.39
CA GLU A 116 -16.87 -3.24 9.71
C GLU A 116 -16.80 -2.54 8.35
N LYS A 117 -17.41 -3.15 7.33
CA LYS A 117 -17.59 -2.52 6.03
C LYS A 117 -18.85 -1.64 6.05
N PRO A 118 -18.89 -0.53 5.29
CA PRO A 118 -20.07 0.35 5.23
C PRO A 118 -21.38 -0.34 4.78
N GLY A 119 -21.28 -1.44 4.02
CA GLY A 119 -22.43 -2.22 3.53
C GLY A 119 -22.67 -3.55 4.27
N GLY A 120 -22.07 -3.73 5.45
CA GLY A 120 -22.15 -4.97 6.22
C GLY A 120 -21.01 -5.95 5.98
N GLY A 121 -20.78 -6.81 6.97
CA GLY A 121 -19.67 -7.76 7.01
C GLY A 121 -18.35 -7.16 7.54
N VAL A 122 -17.39 -8.04 7.81
CA VAL A 122 -16.12 -7.70 8.47
C VAL A 122 -14.96 -7.79 7.48
N ARG A 123 -14.04 -6.83 7.55
CA ARG A 123 -12.72 -6.85 6.94
C ARG A 123 -11.69 -7.13 8.03
N LEU A 124 -11.02 -8.27 7.91
CA LEU A 124 -9.86 -8.58 8.75
C LEU A 124 -8.64 -7.82 8.21
N LEU A 125 -8.01 -7.00 9.04
CA LEU A 125 -6.72 -6.38 8.78
C LEU A 125 -5.63 -7.05 9.60
N GLY A 126 -4.46 -7.23 8.98
CA GLY A 126 -3.22 -7.54 9.68
C GLY A 126 -2.38 -6.28 9.81
N ILE A 127 -2.10 -5.87 11.04
CA ILE A 127 -1.25 -4.71 11.34
C ILE A 127 0.11 -5.24 11.81
N PRO A 128 1.17 -5.15 10.99
CA PRO A 128 2.52 -5.51 11.41
C PRO A 128 3.05 -4.53 12.47
N THR A 129 4.12 -4.90 13.17
CA THR A 129 4.82 -3.97 14.06
C THR A 129 5.36 -2.78 13.28
N VAL A 130 5.59 -1.67 13.97
CA VAL A 130 6.16 -0.47 13.35
C VAL A 130 7.55 -0.75 12.76
N LEU A 131 8.34 -1.61 13.40
CA LEU A 131 9.65 -2.05 12.90
C LEU A 131 9.51 -2.85 11.61
N ASP A 132 8.57 -3.80 11.56
CA ASP A 132 8.34 -4.63 10.37
C ASP A 132 7.85 -3.77 9.20
N ARG A 133 6.95 -2.80 9.44
CA ARG A 133 6.52 -1.86 8.39
C ARG A 133 7.67 -1.00 7.88
N PHE A 134 8.59 -0.60 8.75
CA PHE A 134 9.79 0.13 8.37
C PHE A 134 10.69 -0.71 7.45
N ILE A 135 10.93 -1.97 7.79
CA ILE A 135 11.73 -2.88 6.97
C ILE A 135 11.03 -3.18 5.64
N GLN A 136 9.72 -3.49 5.66
CA GLN A 136 8.92 -3.69 4.45
C GLN A 136 8.98 -2.48 3.53
N GLN A 137 8.89 -1.27 4.10
CA GLN A 137 8.97 -0.03 3.33
C GLN A 137 10.36 0.19 2.72
N ALA A 138 11.44 -0.21 3.42
CA ALA A 138 12.80 -0.15 2.91
C ALA A 138 13.03 -1.15 1.77
N VAL A 139 12.49 -2.37 1.89
CA VAL A 139 12.50 -3.40 0.84
C VAL A 139 11.72 -2.92 -0.38
N LEU A 140 10.51 -2.39 -0.18
CA LEU A 140 9.66 -1.87 -1.24
C LEU A 140 10.38 -0.78 -2.06
N GLN A 141 11.09 0.14 -1.41
CA GLN A 141 11.80 1.22 -2.10
C GLN A 141 12.92 0.72 -3.03
N VAL A 142 13.50 -0.44 -2.74
CA VAL A 142 14.56 -1.04 -3.57
C VAL A 142 13.98 -1.89 -4.70
N LEU A 143 12.92 -2.65 -4.42
CA LEU A 143 12.33 -3.58 -5.39
C LEU A 143 11.35 -2.91 -6.37
N GLN A 144 10.63 -1.88 -5.93
CA GLN A 144 9.59 -1.23 -6.73
C GLN A 144 10.10 -0.78 -8.11
N PRO A 145 11.26 -0.08 -8.26
CA PRO A 145 11.71 0.40 -9.56
C PRO A 145 12.02 -0.72 -10.56
N THR A 146 12.33 -1.93 -10.07
CA THR A 146 12.62 -3.09 -10.91
C THR A 146 11.36 -3.84 -11.31
N ILE A 147 10.38 -3.91 -10.42
CA ILE A 147 9.13 -4.67 -10.64
C ILE A 147 8.12 -3.85 -11.44
N ASP A 148 7.98 -2.58 -11.11
CA ASP A 148 7.02 -1.69 -11.73
C ASP A 148 7.62 -0.27 -11.85
N PRO A 149 8.42 -0.04 -12.92
CA PRO A 149 9.12 1.22 -13.14
C PRO A 149 8.19 2.38 -13.52
N THR A 150 6.93 2.10 -13.85
CA THR A 150 5.98 3.06 -14.44
C THR A 150 4.92 3.59 -13.47
N PHE A 151 4.88 3.08 -12.23
CA PHE A 151 3.94 3.49 -11.18
C PHE A 151 4.58 4.32 -10.06
#